data_AF-A0A2G6KEC3-F1
#
_entry.id   AF-A0A2G6KEC3-F1
#
_cell.length_a   1.000
_cell.length_b   1.000
_cell.length_c   1.000
_cell.angle_alpha   90.00
_cell.angle_beta   90.00
_cell.angle_gamma   90.00
#
_symmetry.space_group_name_H-M   'P 1'
#
loop_
_entity.id
_entity.type
_entity.pdbx_description
1 polymer ?
#
loop_
_entity_poly.entity_id
_entity_poly.type
_entity_poly.pdbx_seq_one_letter_code
_entity_poly.pdbx_strand_id
1 'polypeptide(L)'
;MKAFLTGSKEHEWRWDLANFLLDRHIEVIDPVECLCAFKHFTSLEGCDMLIINLYGSQRSHLLPLLEMSYASKLAKEVMILHAIPHEDLLTFRFPYSKSFVNLQELKEYLSREFLANRSHFRMFG
;
A
#
# COMPACT_ATOMS: atom_id res chain seq x y z
N MET A 1 -3.83 -10.16 -8.47
CA MET A 1 -3.73 -8.81 -7.89
C MET A 1 -2.30 -8.59 -7.44
N LYS A 2 -1.74 -7.38 -7.56
CA LYS A 2 -0.37 -7.05 -7.21
C LYS A 2 -0.32 -5.86 -6.24
N ALA A 3 0.41 -6.02 -5.15
CA ALA A 3 0.63 -4.99 -4.15
C ALA A 3 2.05 -4.44 -4.24
N PHE A 4 2.17 -3.11 -4.28
CA PHE A 4 3.45 -2.42 -4.23
C PHE A 4 3.70 -1.92 -2.80
N LEU A 5 4.78 -2.36 -2.16
CA LEU A 5 5.11 -1.97 -0.78
C LEU A 5 6.17 -0.87 -0.78
N THR A 6 5.97 0.22 -0.04
CA THR A 6 6.96 1.32 0.04
C THR A 6 6.99 1.99 1.43
N GLY A 7 7.91 2.93 1.63
CA GLY A 7 8.09 3.65 2.87
C GLY A 7 9.16 3.04 3.78
N SER A 8 8.81 2.76 5.04
CA SER A 8 9.72 2.29 6.09
C SER A 8 10.57 1.11 5.60
N LYS A 9 11.89 1.19 5.87
CA LYS A 9 12.86 0.16 5.49
C LYS A 9 12.93 -1.02 6.49
N GLU A 10 12.18 -0.95 7.57
CA GLU A 10 12.14 -2.01 8.58
C GLU A 10 11.70 -3.33 7.94
N HIS A 11 12.49 -4.38 8.17
CA HIS A 11 12.28 -5.66 7.50
C HIS A 11 11.06 -6.43 8.05
N GLU A 12 10.78 -6.27 9.35
CA GLU A 12 9.75 -7.03 10.06
C GLU A 12 8.35 -6.81 9.48
N TRP A 13 7.90 -5.54 9.34
CA TRP A 13 6.57 -5.26 8.78
C TRP A 13 6.44 -5.70 7.33
N ARG A 14 7.52 -5.55 6.53
CA ARG A 14 7.51 -5.95 5.12
C ARG A 14 7.35 -7.43 4.97
N TRP A 15 8.15 -8.20 5.70
CA TRP A 15 8.10 -9.66 5.66
C TRP A 15 6.73 -10.17 6.15
N ASP A 16 6.25 -9.65 7.27
CA ASP A 16 4.96 -10.03 7.85
C ASP A 16 3.78 -9.70 6.90
N LEU A 17 3.77 -8.50 6.31
CA LEU A 17 2.73 -8.12 5.35
C LEU A 17 2.85 -8.89 4.03
N ALA A 18 4.06 -9.10 3.52
CA ALA A 18 4.27 -9.82 2.27
C ALA A 18 3.76 -11.27 2.37
N ASN A 19 4.08 -11.97 3.46
CA ASN A 19 3.56 -13.32 3.70
C ASN A 19 2.03 -13.34 3.78
N PHE A 20 1.46 -12.41 4.54
CA PHE A 20 0.00 -12.28 4.66
C PHE A 20 -0.70 -12.09 3.29
N LEU A 21 -0.10 -11.31 2.40
CA LEU A 21 -0.60 -11.03 1.04
C LEU A 21 -0.41 -12.23 0.11
N LEU A 22 0.76 -12.88 0.16
CA LEU A 22 1.07 -14.08 -0.62
C LEU A 22 0.15 -15.25 -0.29
N ASP A 23 -0.17 -15.45 1.00
CA ASP A 23 -1.15 -16.45 1.46
C ASP A 23 -2.57 -16.22 0.87
N ARG A 24 -2.83 -15.00 0.39
CA ARG A 24 -4.09 -14.60 -0.26
C ARG A 24 -3.98 -14.52 -1.78
N HIS A 25 -2.89 -15.04 -2.35
CA HIS A 25 -2.57 -15.02 -3.79
C HIS A 25 -2.41 -13.61 -4.36
N ILE A 26 -1.84 -12.70 -3.58
CA ILE A 26 -1.51 -11.34 -4.02
C ILE A 26 0.00 -11.29 -4.22
N GLU A 27 0.43 -10.96 -5.43
CA GLU A 27 1.85 -10.79 -5.72
C GLU A 27 2.35 -9.52 -5.05
N VAL A 28 3.55 -9.60 -4.47
CA VAL A 28 4.16 -8.47 -3.75
C VAL A 28 5.33 -7.96 -4.56
N ILE A 29 5.31 -6.66 -4.84
CA ILE A 29 6.41 -5.92 -5.44
C ILE A 29 7.09 -5.12 -4.32
N ASP A 30 8.30 -5.52 -3.98
CA ASP A 30 9.14 -4.80 -3.01
C ASP A 30 10.27 -4.06 -3.75
N PRO A 31 10.18 -2.72 -3.89
CA PRO A 31 11.09 -1.91 -4.67
C PRO A 31 12.42 -1.62 -3.96
N VAL A 32 12.69 -2.21 -2.78
CA VAL A 32 13.94 -2.00 -2.02
C VAL A 32 15.20 -2.19 -2.85
N GLU A 33 15.10 -2.97 -3.93
CA GLU A 33 16.21 -3.32 -4.82
C GLU A 33 16.28 -2.46 -6.09
N CYS A 34 15.36 -1.51 -6.30
CA CYS A 34 15.28 -0.76 -7.55
C CYS A 34 16.16 0.51 -7.53
N LEU A 35 17.34 0.45 -8.15
CA LEU A 35 18.26 1.59 -8.30
C LEU A 35 17.80 2.62 -9.36
N CYS A 36 16.75 2.34 -10.12
CA CYS A 36 16.30 3.17 -11.25
C CYS A 36 14.86 3.65 -11.05
N ALA A 37 14.69 4.98 -11.00
CA ALA A 37 13.38 5.62 -10.84
C ALA A 37 12.38 5.22 -11.93
N PHE A 38 12.84 5.04 -13.17
CA PHE A 38 11.97 4.60 -14.27
C PHE A 38 11.38 3.22 -13.99
N LYS A 39 12.22 2.23 -13.66
CA LYS A 39 11.76 0.87 -13.31
C LYS A 39 10.84 0.88 -12.10
N HIS A 40 11.15 1.72 -11.10
CA HIS A 40 10.34 1.89 -9.90
C HIS A 40 8.91 2.32 -10.22
N PHE A 41 8.74 3.36 -11.04
CA PHE A 41 7.40 3.83 -11.42
C PHE A 41 6.70 2.90 -12.42
N THR A 42 7.42 2.22 -13.32
CA THR A 42 6.83 1.17 -14.18
C THR A 42 6.32 -0.01 -13.35
N SER A 43 7.04 -0.41 -12.30
CA SER A 43 6.57 -1.43 -11.36
C SER A 43 5.32 -0.98 -10.61
N LEU A 44 5.26 0.30 -10.21
CA LEU A 44 4.06 0.89 -9.62
C LEU A 44 2.90 0.93 -10.63
N GLU A 45 3.14 1.24 -11.91
CA GLU A 45 2.10 1.15 -12.97
C GLU A 45 1.50 -0.25 -13.10
N GLY A 46 2.31 -1.29 -12.93
CA GLY A 46 1.88 -2.68 -12.99
C GLY A 46 1.13 -3.21 -11.76
N CYS A 47 1.03 -2.45 -10.67
CA CYS A 47 0.33 -2.88 -9.46
C CYS A 47 -1.17 -2.54 -9.44
N ASP A 48 -1.96 -3.22 -8.62
CA ASP A 48 -3.37 -2.85 -8.39
C ASP A 48 -3.51 -1.94 -7.17
N MET A 49 -2.60 -2.12 -6.20
CA MET A 49 -2.61 -1.37 -4.95
C MET A 49 -1.21 -0.93 -4.52
N LEU A 50 -1.16 0.19 -3.82
CA LEU A 50 0.00 0.77 -3.16
C LEU A 50 -0.21 0.68 -1.64
N ILE A 51 0.72 0.05 -0.92
CA ILE A 51 0.74 0.07 0.55
C ILE A 51 2.01 0.78 1.00
N ILE A 52 1.82 1.83 1.79
CA ILE A 52 2.91 2.69 2.23
C ILE A 52 3.00 2.74 3.75
N ASN A 53 4.19 2.48 4.27
CA ASN A 53 4.48 2.58 5.70
C ASN A 53 5.26 3.85 6.00
N LEU A 54 4.65 4.77 6.75
CA LEU A 54 5.24 6.03 7.17
C LEU A 54 5.74 6.02 8.64
N TYR A 55 5.65 4.89 9.36
CA TYR A 55 6.22 4.75 10.71
C TYR A 55 7.74 4.97 10.69
N GLY A 56 8.24 5.65 11.72
CA GLY A 56 9.68 5.84 11.96
C GLY A 56 10.41 6.74 10.95
N SER A 57 9.73 7.21 9.89
CA SER A 57 10.37 8.01 8.85
C SER A 57 10.40 9.49 9.23
N GLN A 58 11.45 9.92 9.93
CA GLN A 58 11.68 11.34 10.28
C GLN A 58 12.34 12.16 9.16
N ARG A 59 12.69 11.58 8.01
CA ARG A 59 13.44 12.28 6.95
C ARG A 59 12.83 12.04 5.55
N SER A 60 12.39 13.15 4.95
CA SER A 60 11.94 13.32 3.56
C SER A 60 10.89 12.32 3.05
N HIS A 61 9.61 12.66 3.21
CA HIS A 61 8.47 11.94 2.61
C HIS A 61 8.32 12.17 1.10
N LEU A 62 9.29 12.76 0.39
CA LEU A 62 9.10 13.19 -1.00
C LEU A 62 8.81 12.01 -1.94
N LEU A 63 9.58 10.93 -1.86
CA LEU A 63 9.34 9.74 -2.70
C LEU A 63 7.99 9.07 -2.35
N PRO A 64 7.68 8.75 -1.08
CA PRO A 64 6.35 8.37 -0.63
C PRO A 64 5.18 9.21 -1.18
N LEU A 65 5.31 10.54 -1.12
CA LEU A 65 4.29 11.46 -1.60
C LEU A 65 4.14 11.42 -3.13
N LEU A 66 5.24 11.29 -3.86
CA LEU A 66 5.23 11.13 -5.32
C LEU A 66 4.58 9.80 -5.72
N GLU A 67 4.91 8.70 -5.04
CA GLU A 67 4.31 7.38 -5.26
C GLU A 67 2.80 7.42 -5.01
N MET A 68 2.35 8.02 -3.90
CA MET A 68 0.93 8.18 -3.60
C MET A 68 0.23 9.04 -4.66
N SER A 69 0.81 10.19 -5.02
CA SER A 69 0.26 11.07 -6.05
C SER A 69 0.13 10.35 -7.41
N TYR A 70 1.16 9.57 -7.77
CA TYR A 70 1.18 8.81 -9.00
C TYR A 70 0.17 7.66 -8.98
N ALA A 71 0.08 6.92 -7.87
CA ALA A 71 -0.89 5.85 -7.70
C ALA A 71 -2.34 6.37 -7.74
N SER A 72 -2.62 7.49 -7.08
CA SER A 72 -3.94 8.14 -7.14
C SER A 72 -4.29 8.61 -8.55
N LYS A 73 -3.33 9.15 -9.32
CA LYS A 73 -3.55 9.51 -10.73
C LYS A 73 -3.94 8.29 -11.57
N LEU A 74 -3.38 7.12 -11.25
CA LEU A 74 -3.68 5.85 -11.90
C LEU A 74 -4.90 5.14 -11.31
N ALA A 75 -5.65 5.79 -10.41
CA ALA A 75 -6.82 5.24 -9.72
C ALA A 75 -6.55 3.91 -9.00
N LYS A 76 -5.33 3.73 -8.48
CA LYS A 76 -4.96 2.56 -7.67
C LYS A 76 -5.47 2.70 -6.24
N GLU A 77 -5.70 1.59 -5.57
CA GLU A 77 -5.98 1.61 -4.13
C GLU A 77 -4.72 2.03 -3.36
N VAL A 78 -4.83 3.04 -2.50
CA VAL A 78 -3.70 3.52 -1.70
C VAL A 78 -3.98 3.24 -0.22
N MET A 79 -3.07 2.54 0.46
CA MET A 79 -3.19 2.20 1.87
C MET A 79 -2.01 2.79 2.64
N ILE A 80 -2.31 3.64 3.61
CA ILE A 80 -1.31 4.44 4.33
C ILE A 80 -1.26 3.98 5.79
N LEU A 81 -0.11 3.47 6.21
CA LEU A 81 0.20 3.15 7.59
C LEU A 81 0.94 4.34 8.22
N HIS A 82 0.41 4.95 9.28
CA HIS A 82 1.04 6.09 9.94
C HIS A 82 0.76 6.16 11.44
N ALA A 83 1.70 6.72 12.20
CA ALA A 83 1.59 6.92 13.66
C ALA A 83 0.81 8.19 14.06
N ILE A 84 0.59 9.11 13.12
CA ILE A 84 0.11 10.46 13.43
C ILE A 84 -1.41 10.44 13.68
N PRO A 85 -1.93 11.07 14.75
CA PRO A 85 -3.36 11.18 14.99
C PRO A 85 -4.09 11.94 13.87
N HIS A 86 -5.38 11.65 13.73
CA HIS A 86 -6.23 12.00 12.58
C HIS A 86 -6.29 13.51 12.20
N GLU A 87 -5.83 14.42 13.05
CA GLU A 87 -5.96 15.87 12.83
C GLU A 87 -4.92 16.45 11.84
N ASP A 88 -3.75 15.81 11.67
CA ASP A 88 -2.72 16.18 10.68
C ASP A 88 -2.92 15.50 9.31
N LEU A 89 -4.01 14.74 9.15
CA LEU A 89 -4.32 13.96 7.94
C LEU A 89 -4.70 14.78 6.71
N LEU A 90 -4.88 16.10 6.84
CA LEU A 90 -5.12 16.97 5.69
C LEU A 90 -3.99 16.84 4.65
N THR A 91 -2.78 16.48 5.09
CA THR A 91 -1.61 16.21 4.27
C THR A 91 -1.71 14.94 3.42
N PHE A 92 -2.62 14.02 3.75
CA PHE A 92 -2.77 12.72 3.08
C PHE A 92 -4.16 12.50 2.47
N ARG A 93 -4.91 13.57 2.18
CA ARG A 93 -6.18 13.46 1.45
C ARG A 93 -5.93 13.20 -0.03
N PHE A 94 -5.49 11.99 -0.35
CA PHE A 94 -5.37 11.51 -1.71
C PHE A 94 -6.64 10.79 -2.14
N PRO A 95 -7.08 10.92 -3.40
CA PRO A 95 -8.14 10.09 -3.93
C PRO A 95 -7.77 8.60 -3.79
N TYR A 96 -8.77 7.77 -3.47
CA TYR A 96 -8.61 6.32 -3.31
C TYR A 96 -7.68 5.88 -2.18
N SER A 97 -7.33 6.79 -1.24
CA SER A 97 -6.50 6.46 -0.08
C SER A 97 -7.33 6.07 1.14
N LYS A 98 -6.86 5.06 1.87
CA LYS A 98 -7.32 4.68 3.21
C LYS A 98 -6.13 4.68 4.17
N SER A 99 -6.37 5.17 5.37
CA SER A 99 -5.33 5.31 6.40
C SER A 99 -5.57 4.35 7.57
N PHE A 100 -4.50 3.84 8.15
CA PHE A 100 -4.50 2.85 9.21
C PHE A 100 -3.46 3.20 10.28
N VAL A 101 -3.85 3.01 11.55
CA VAL A 101 -3.04 3.39 12.72
C VAL A 101 -2.17 2.23 13.21
N ASN A 102 -2.22 1.08 12.54
CA ASN A 102 -1.28 -0.03 12.72
C ASN A 102 -1.45 -1.08 11.62
N LEU A 103 -0.50 -2.01 11.55
CA LEU A 103 -0.48 -3.10 10.59
C LEU A 103 -1.66 -4.08 10.76
N GLN A 104 -2.14 -4.25 12.00
CA GLN A 104 -3.23 -5.17 12.32
C GLN A 104 -4.55 -4.69 11.72
N GLU A 105 -4.89 -3.41 11.91
CA GLU A 105 -6.07 -2.77 11.31
C GLU A 105 -6.09 -2.90 9.78
N LEU A 106 -4.92 -2.67 9.15
CA LEU A 106 -4.75 -2.84 7.71
C LEU A 106 -5.05 -4.29 7.28
N LYS A 107 -4.48 -5.29 7.96
CA LYS A 107 -4.71 -6.70 7.67
C LYS A 107 -6.16 -7.13 7.85
N GLU A 108 -6.83 -6.61 8.87
CA GLU A 108 -8.26 -6.86 9.11
C GLU A 108 -9.13 -6.23 8.04
N TYR A 109 -8.80 -5.01 7.62
CA TYR A 109 -9.47 -4.35 6.50
C TYR A 109 -9.31 -5.14 5.20
N LEU A 110 -8.06 -5.50 4.85
CA LEU A 110 -7.75 -6.33 3.69
C LEU A 110 -8.54 -7.64 3.70
N SER A 111 -8.56 -8.34 4.84
CA SER A 111 -9.31 -9.59 4.98
C SER A 111 -10.81 -9.41 4.71
N ARG A 112 -11.40 -8.30 5.15
CA ARG A 112 -12.83 -7.99 4.91
C ARG A 112 -13.11 -7.68 3.44
N GLU A 113 -12.32 -6.82 2.81
CA GLU A 113 -12.50 -6.45 1.40
C GLU A 113 -12.29 -7.64 0.46
N PHE A 114 -11.32 -8.53 0.74
CA PHE A 114 -11.14 -9.74 -0.06
C PHE A 114 -12.32 -10.71 0.03
N LEU A 115 -12.95 -10.80 1.20
CA LEU A 115 -14.17 -11.60 1.36
C LEU A 115 -15.36 -10.98 0.61
N ALA A 116 -15.46 -9.64 0.58
CA ALA A 116 -16.49 -8.92 -0.15
C ALA A 116 -16.32 -9.03 -1.69
N ASN A 117 -15.08 -8.94 -2.18
CA ASN A 117 -14.79 -9.11 -3.60
C ASN A 117 -14.97 -10.57 -4.07
N ARG A 118 -14.63 -11.58 -3.26
CA ARG A 118 -14.92 -12.99 -3.58
C ARG A 118 -16.41 -13.29 -3.68
N SER A 119 -17.27 -12.57 -2.95
CA SER A 119 -18.73 -12.74 -3.03
C SER A 119 -19.34 -12.05 -4.26
N HIS A 120 -18.74 -10.96 -4.76
CA HIS A 120 -19.18 -10.33 -6.01
C HIS A 120 -18.81 -11.16 -7.26
N PHE A 121 -17.67 -11.84 -7.27
CA PHE A 121 -17.30 -12.72 -8.39
C PHE A 121 -18.14 -14.02 -8.49
N ARG A 122 -18.90 -14.40 -7.45
CA ARG A 122 -19.80 -15.57 -7.50
C ARG A 122 -21.22 -15.28 -7.97
N MET A 123 -21.61 -14.01 -8.11
CA MET A 123 -22.97 -13.64 -8.59
C MET A 123 -23.03 -13.33 -10.09
N PHE A 124 -21.90 -13.38 -10.80
CA PHE A 124 -21.84 -13.25 -12.26
C PHE A 124 -21.30 -14.51 -12.97
N GLY A 125 -21.39 -15.67 -12.31
CA GLY A 125 -21.07 -16.98 -12.88
C GLY A 125 -22.34 -17.78 -13.16
#